data_AF-A0A9P6GXQ6-F1
#
_entry.id   AF-A0A9P6GXQ6-F1
#
_cell.length_a   1.000
_cell.length_b   1.000
_cell.length_c   1.000
_cell.angle_alpha   90.00
_cell.angle_beta   90.00
_cell.angle_gamma   90.00
#
_symmetry.space_group_name_H-M   'P 1'
#
loop_
_entity.id
_entity.type
_entity.pdbx_description
1 polymer ?
#
loop_
_entity_poly.entity_id
_entity_poly.type
_entity_poly.pdbx_seq_one_letter_code
_entity_poly.pdbx_strand_id
1 'polypeptide(L)'
;MLVLIYFYATSACEVSKDGLTLAEFYKHDNSLHQLMQPLVDAVSNISSRNNLGLNVQRIDCDACGCDGIERFPTFKLFRDNKLVDSFFGYKSYDKLVKFLSLDEKLFHRSPGESSGEIVELEERDFYSGFDGPWLILFYYDKSNHDELLKQLHDVFRGRIKLGKIKHTQSGYLMSRFHVRAYPMVYALYNGLTVPFLDDLNITNLIKFTNRLLEPTFKTISYQELLSLSQDKYNLEPIYVVLTRDQTKANEMFFRYAHSFKFKIRLYKSTDSVLFEHAQVFPTASEDKLVVYKNGSYFAYDGDMGDENSVVEWIFHTHFPNVTRISNASFHSIFNGIKPVFLLLTEDDNLLEQFEYFSNNVHLGKPYLHILFSSINLNEYMLFTASLLPKIEVPSFVVYNPMDKKFYYKKASLTRENFQQTAENTLKLFESGSLKPYSKESHINLYIGIVIGILIVLGILIMKYKQ
;
A
#
# COMPACT_ATOMS: atom_id res chain seq x y z
N MET A 1 -13.30 48.36 7.26
CA MET A 1 -12.88 47.07 6.66
C MET A 1 -12.07 46.22 7.64
N LEU A 2 -11.06 46.76 8.34
CA LEU A 2 -10.32 46.06 9.41
C LEU A 2 -11.18 45.59 10.60
N VAL A 3 -12.18 46.36 11.04
CA VAL A 3 -13.07 45.97 12.15
C VAL A 3 -14.01 44.81 11.79
N LEU A 4 -14.43 44.71 10.52
CA LEU A 4 -15.25 43.60 10.02
C LEU A 4 -14.43 42.30 9.91
N ILE A 5 -13.15 42.39 9.53
CA ILE A 5 -12.25 41.23 9.46
C ILE A 5 -11.95 40.70 10.88
N TYR A 6 -11.82 41.58 11.87
CA TYR A 6 -11.58 41.18 13.26
C TYR A 6 -12.79 40.46 13.88
N PHE A 7 -14.02 40.94 13.62
CA PHE A 7 -15.25 40.30 14.09
C PHE A 7 -15.49 38.92 13.47
N TYR A 8 -15.17 38.75 12.18
CA TYR A 8 -15.27 37.45 11.50
C TYR A 8 -14.26 36.43 12.02
N ALA A 9 -13.04 36.87 12.39
CA ALA A 9 -12.02 36.01 12.97
C ALA A 9 -12.40 35.54 14.38
N THR A 10 -12.99 36.39 15.22
CA THR A 10 -13.41 36.02 16.58
C THR A 10 -14.63 35.09 16.59
N SER A 11 -15.57 35.22 15.65
CA SER A 11 -16.74 34.34 15.58
C SER A 11 -16.43 32.91 15.13
N ALA A 12 -15.33 32.69 14.42
CA ALA A 12 -14.92 31.36 13.95
C ALA A 12 -14.30 30.49 15.06
N CYS A 13 -13.85 31.11 16.16
CA CYS A 13 -13.21 30.45 17.28
C CYS A 13 -14.17 30.10 18.42
N GLU A 14 -15.38 30.65 18.40
CA GLU A 14 -16.42 30.33 19.38
C GLU A 14 -17.27 29.15 18.92
N VAL A 15 -17.47 28.18 19.81
CA VAL A 15 -18.38 27.07 19.55
C VAL A 15 -19.81 27.59 19.65
N SER A 16 -20.58 27.46 18.58
CA SER A 16 -22.04 27.56 18.65
C SER A 16 -22.54 26.38 19.45
N LYS A 17 -23.25 26.67 20.53
CA LYS A 17 -23.72 25.66 21.46
C LYS A 17 -25.25 25.45 21.37
N ASP A 18 -25.87 26.04 20.34
CA ASP A 18 -27.28 25.89 20.05
C ASP A 18 -27.55 24.53 19.37
N GLY A 19 -28.64 23.87 19.79
CA GLY A 19 -29.03 22.56 19.25
C GLY A 19 -27.99 21.47 19.50
N LEU A 20 -27.90 20.50 18.58
CA LEU A 20 -26.89 19.43 18.62
C LEU A 20 -25.65 19.86 17.83
N THR A 21 -24.55 20.19 18.52
CA THR A 21 -23.31 20.63 17.85
C THR A 21 -22.14 19.68 18.16
N LEU A 22 -21.48 19.19 17.12
CA LEU A 22 -20.19 18.51 17.21
C LEU A 22 -19.07 19.52 16.91
N ALA A 23 -18.31 19.90 17.92
CA ALA A 23 -17.16 20.78 17.79
C ALA A 23 -15.87 19.96 17.71
N GLU A 24 -15.14 20.09 16.61
CA GLU A 24 -13.81 19.53 16.35
C GLU A 24 -12.75 20.59 16.59
N PHE A 25 -11.90 20.39 17.58
CA PHE A 25 -10.73 21.21 17.87
C PHE A 25 -9.50 20.53 17.26
N TYR A 26 -8.83 21.16 16.30
CA TYR A 26 -7.76 20.53 15.54
C TYR A 26 -6.53 21.43 15.35
N LYS A 27 -5.44 20.83 14.87
CA LYS A 27 -4.23 21.53 14.39
C LYS A 27 -3.88 21.05 13.00
N HIS A 28 -3.24 21.89 12.20
CA HIS A 28 -2.94 21.61 10.79
C HIS A 28 -1.98 20.42 10.61
N ASP A 29 -1.00 20.29 11.49
CA ASP A 29 0.00 19.22 11.47
C ASP A 29 -0.47 17.94 12.19
N ASN A 30 -1.79 17.77 12.35
CA ASN A 30 -2.35 16.61 13.02
C ASN A 30 -2.90 15.59 12.01
N SER A 31 -2.26 14.44 11.99
CA SER A 31 -2.59 13.28 11.16
C SER A 31 -4.01 12.74 11.33
N LEU A 32 -4.54 12.76 12.55
CA LEU A 32 -5.85 12.21 12.89
C LEU A 32 -6.98 13.14 12.47
N HIS A 33 -6.75 14.46 12.43
CA HIS A 33 -7.72 15.41 11.87
C HIS A 33 -8.05 15.05 10.42
N GLN A 34 -7.03 14.85 9.59
CA GLN A 34 -7.20 14.47 8.18
C GLN A 34 -7.97 13.16 8.00
N LEU A 35 -7.81 12.19 8.91
CA LEU A 35 -8.56 10.94 8.91
C LEU A 35 -10.00 11.07 9.38
N MET A 36 -10.24 11.93 10.37
CA MET A 36 -11.58 12.15 10.92
C MET A 36 -12.42 13.02 9.99
N GLN A 37 -11.83 13.95 9.23
CA GLN A 37 -12.53 14.80 8.27
C GLN A 37 -13.54 14.05 7.40
N PRO A 38 -13.17 13.00 6.62
CA PRO A 38 -14.13 12.29 5.77
C PRO A 38 -15.24 11.61 6.57
N LEU A 39 -14.97 11.14 7.80
CA LEU A 39 -15.98 10.54 8.67
C LEU A 39 -16.98 11.56 9.20
N VAL A 40 -16.46 12.71 9.62
CA VAL A 40 -17.25 13.83 10.14
C VAL A 40 -18.08 14.46 9.02
N ASP A 41 -17.50 14.63 7.84
CA ASP A 41 -18.21 15.12 6.65
C ASP A 41 -19.33 14.17 6.23
N ALA A 42 -19.07 12.84 6.23
CA ALA A 42 -20.09 11.82 5.96
C ALA A 42 -21.29 11.96 6.91
N VAL A 43 -21.04 12.00 8.22
CA VAL A 43 -22.08 12.17 9.23
C VAL A 43 -22.80 13.51 9.07
N SER A 44 -22.07 14.60 8.83
CA SER A 44 -22.65 15.92 8.62
C SER A 44 -23.60 15.92 7.43
N ASN A 45 -23.17 15.37 6.30
CA ASN A 45 -23.94 15.30 5.06
C ASN A 45 -25.22 14.48 5.25
N ILE A 46 -25.14 13.31 5.90
CA ILE A 46 -26.32 12.47 6.17
C ILE A 46 -27.28 13.19 7.13
N SER A 47 -26.75 13.85 8.16
CA SER A 47 -27.57 14.62 9.10
C SER A 47 -28.32 15.75 8.40
N SER A 48 -27.65 16.52 7.54
CA SER A 48 -28.27 17.60 6.78
C SER A 48 -29.36 17.07 5.83
N ARG A 49 -29.12 15.95 5.13
CA ARG A 49 -30.12 15.33 4.22
C ARG A 49 -31.37 14.84 4.96
N ASN A 50 -31.21 14.37 6.19
CA ASN A 50 -32.31 13.82 7.00
C ASN A 50 -32.85 14.83 8.02
N ASN A 51 -32.45 16.11 7.95
CA ASN A 51 -32.87 17.18 8.86
C ASN A 51 -32.69 16.84 10.36
N LEU A 52 -31.59 16.18 10.72
CA LEU A 52 -31.34 15.74 12.10
C LEU A 52 -30.78 16.85 13.02
N GLY A 53 -30.57 18.05 12.48
CA GLY A 53 -30.16 19.22 13.25
C GLY A 53 -28.74 19.15 13.83
N LEU A 54 -27.89 18.24 13.36
CA LEU A 54 -26.47 18.25 13.72
C LEU A 54 -25.77 19.42 13.03
N ASN A 55 -25.16 20.29 13.83
CA ASN A 55 -24.22 21.30 13.39
C ASN A 55 -22.79 20.78 13.63
N VAL A 56 -21.94 20.84 12.62
CA VAL A 56 -20.52 20.47 12.74
C VAL A 56 -19.69 21.72 12.66
N GLN A 57 -18.84 21.94 13.67
CA GLN A 57 -17.94 23.08 13.72
C GLN A 57 -16.51 22.62 13.86
N ARG A 58 -15.61 23.27 13.11
CA ARG A 58 -14.18 22.99 13.14
C ARG A 58 -13.45 24.23 13.61
N ILE A 59 -12.72 24.09 14.71
CA ILE A 59 -11.99 25.15 15.38
C ILE A 59 -10.51 24.87 15.17
N ASP A 60 -9.87 25.73 14.39
CA ASP A 60 -8.43 25.70 14.16
C ASP A 60 -7.70 26.25 15.38
N CYS A 61 -7.07 25.36 16.14
CA CYS A 61 -6.38 25.72 17.37
C CYS A 61 -5.01 26.35 17.14
N ASP A 62 -4.45 26.29 15.92
CA ASP A 62 -3.25 27.05 15.56
C ASP A 62 -3.59 28.54 15.40
N ALA A 63 -4.80 28.85 14.92
CA ALA A 63 -5.29 30.23 14.79
C ALA A 63 -6.02 30.75 16.04
N CYS A 64 -6.81 29.91 16.71
CA CYS A 64 -7.76 30.34 17.74
C CYS A 64 -7.24 30.31 19.18
N GLY A 65 -6.15 29.59 19.46
CA GLY A 65 -5.65 29.41 20.84
C GLY A 65 -6.65 28.63 21.72
N CYS A 66 -6.65 27.30 21.60
CA CYS A 66 -7.61 26.44 22.29
C CYS A 66 -7.18 26.08 23.72
N ASP A 67 -7.33 27.02 24.65
CA ASP A 67 -7.03 26.80 26.06
C ASP A 67 -7.83 25.61 26.65
N GLY A 68 -7.12 24.70 27.33
CA GLY A 68 -7.72 23.50 27.94
C GLY A 68 -7.95 22.33 26.97
N ILE A 69 -7.43 22.39 25.73
CA ILE A 69 -7.36 21.24 24.82
C ILE A 69 -5.91 20.74 24.77
N GLU A 70 -5.65 19.62 25.43
CA GLU A 70 -4.30 19.04 25.50
C GLU A 70 -3.97 18.10 24.33
N ARG A 71 -4.99 17.52 23.70
CA ARG A 71 -4.85 16.51 22.63
C ARG A 71 -5.65 16.89 21.39
N PHE A 72 -5.15 16.53 20.22
CA PHE A 72 -5.77 16.90 18.94
C PHE A 72 -5.93 15.68 18.01
N PRO A 73 -7.00 15.64 17.20
CA PRO A 73 -8.21 16.45 17.33
C PRO A 73 -8.98 16.06 18.59
N THR A 74 -9.62 17.04 19.24
CA THR A 74 -10.59 16.78 20.31
C THR A 74 -11.98 17.09 19.79
N PHE A 75 -12.92 16.18 20.02
CA PHE A 75 -14.32 16.33 19.68
C PHE A 75 -15.14 16.54 20.94
N LYS A 76 -15.95 17.59 20.97
CA LYS A 76 -16.90 17.87 22.04
C LYS A 76 -18.31 17.91 21.45
N LEU A 77 -19.21 17.13 22.04
CA LEU A 77 -20.62 17.11 21.66
C LEU A 77 -21.41 17.99 22.61
N PHE A 78 -22.08 18.99 22.06
CA PHE A 78 -22.96 19.89 22.78
C PHE A 78 -24.41 19.60 22.42
N ARG A 79 -25.29 19.70 23.42
CA ARG A 79 -26.74 19.71 23.25
C ARG A 79 -27.31 20.82 24.11
N ASP A 80 -27.98 21.79 23.50
CA ASP A 80 -28.67 22.89 24.17
C ASP A 80 -27.78 23.58 25.24
N ASN A 81 -26.64 24.10 24.81
CA ASN A 81 -25.64 24.75 25.66
C ASN A 81 -24.90 23.88 26.69
N LYS A 82 -25.09 22.57 26.70
CA LYS A 82 -24.39 21.65 27.62
C LYS A 82 -23.46 20.70 26.89
N LEU A 83 -22.25 20.55 27.41
CA LEU A 83 -21.34 19.48 26.99
C LEU A 83 -21.96 18.14 27.43
N VAL A 84 -22.27 17.30 26.45
CA VAL A 84 -22.86 15.97 26.65
C VAL A 84 -21.77 14.92 26.81
N ASP A 85 -20.81 14.93 25.89
CA ASP A 85 -19.72 13.96 25.86
C ASP A 85 -18.53 14.54 25.07
N SER A 86 -17.37 13.93 25.22
CA SER A 86 -16.16 14.31 24.48
C SER A 86 -15.25 13.11 24.23
N PHE A 87 -14.50 13.16 23.14
CA PHE A 87 -13.42 12.22 22.90
C PHE A 87 -12.27 12.92 22.19
N PHE A 88 -11.12 12.31 22.16
CA PHE A 88 -9.98 12.77 21.38
C PHE A 88 -9.52 11.68 20.41
N GLY A 89 -8.83 12.10 19.36
CA GLY A 89 -8.27 11.21 18.35
C GLY A 89 -9.32 10.60 17.43
N TYR A 90 -9.05 9.37 16.99
CA TYR A 90 -9.88 8.69 15.99
C TYR A 90 -11.01 7.85 16.61
N LYS A 91 -12.20 7.96 16.03
CA LYS A 91 -13.28 6.97 16.18
C LYS A 91 -13.66 6.44 14.80
N SER A 92 -13.86 5.14 14.70
CA SER A 92 -14.46 4.55 13.49
C SER A 92 -15.85 5.15 13.26
N TYR A 93 -16.30 5.14 12.01
CA TYR A 93 -17.62 5.65 11.60
C TYR A 93 -18.75 5.19 12.55
N ASP A 94 -18.91 3.89 12.78
CA ASP A 94 -19.99 3.37 13.65
C ASP A 94 -19.87 3.85 15.09
N LYS A 95 -18.64 4.00 15.61
CA LYS A 95 -18.41 4.53 16.97
C LYS A 95 -18.69 6.03 17.04
N LEU A 96 -18.46 6.76 15.96
CA LEU A 96 -18.80 8.18 15.84
C LEU A 96 -20.33 8.37 15.79
N VAL A 97 -21.04 7.58 14.98
CA VAL A 97 -22.51 7.59 14.94
C VAL A 97 -23.11 7.28 16.31
N LYS A 98 -22.60 6.24 17.00
CA LYS A 98 -22.99 5.90 18.37
C LYS A 98 -22.72 7.03 19.35
N PHE A 99 -21.56 7.66 19.26
CA PHE A 99 -21.19 8.80 20.11
C PHE A 99 -22.18 9.96 19.97
N LEU A 100 -22.66 10.23 18.75
CA LEU A 100 -23.63 11.28 18.49
C LEU A 100 -25.05 10.93 18.97
N SER A 101 -25.29 9.68 19.41
CA SER A 101 -26.60 9.17 19.80
C SER A 101 -27.66 9.38 18.71
N LEU A 102 -27.26 9.26 17.45
CA LEU A 102 -28.14 9.39 16.29
C LEU A 102 -28.71 8.01 15.90
N ASP A 103 -29.86 7.99 15.20
CA ASP A 103 -30.44 6.73 14.74
C ASP A 103 -29.52 6.07 13.70
N GLU A 104 -28.84 5.00 14.11
CA GLU A 104 -27.89 4.24 13.29
C GLU A 104 -28.47 3.86 11.92
N LYS A 105 -29.79 3.61 11.84
CA LYS A 105 -30.46 3.22 10.59
C LYS A 105 -30.36 4.29 9.49
N LEU A 106 -30.26 5.57 9.86
CA LEU A 106 -30.12 6.69 8.91
C LEU A 106 -28.69 6.84 8.39
N PHE A 107 -27.70 6.52 9.23
CA PHE A 107 -26.27 6.69 8.93
C PHE A 107 -25.67 5.52 8.15
N HIS A 108 -26.44 4.46 7.95
CA HIS A 108 -26.07 3.36 7.06
C HIS A 108 -26.59 3.56 5.61
N ARG A 109 -27.16 4.73 5.25
CA ARG A 109 -27.71 4.99 3.90
C ARG A 109 -27.15 6.25 3.22
N SER A 110 -26.45 6.04 2.08
CA SER A 110 -26.09 7.00 1.00
C SER A 110 -25.21 6.29 -0.05
N PRO A 111 -25.04 6.86 -1.26
CA PRO A 111 -25.97 6.94 -2.41
C PRO A 111 -26.45 5.55 -2.88
N GLY A 112 -27.68 5.49 -3.40
CA GLY A 112 -28.36 4.23 -3.73
C GLY A 112 -28.95 3.59 -2.48
N GLU A 113 -30.24 3.84 -2.21
CA GLU A 113 -31.02 3.03 -1.27
C GLU A 113 -31.25 1.64 -1.84
N SER A 114 -30.19 0.85 -1.88
CA SER A 114 -30.23 -0.56 -2.19
C SER A 114 -29.01 -1.17 -1.52
N SER A 115 -29.07 -1.34 -0.20
CA SER A 115 -28.28 -2.38 0.44
C SER A 115 -28.72 -3.71 -0.19
N GLY A 116 -28.09 -4.09 -1.31
CA GLY A 116 -28.63 -5.14 -2.18
C GLY A 116 -28.24 -5.05 -3.64
N GLU A 117 -28.02 -3.84 -4.19
CA GLU A 117 -27.82 -3.66 -5.64
C GLU A 117 -26.49 -2.98 -5.97
N ILE A 118 -25.93 -3.38 -7.10
CA ILE A 118 -24.75 -2.79 -7.71
C ILE A 118 -25.16 -1.42 -8.28
N VAL A 119 -24.58 -0.34 -7.77
CA VAL A 119 -24.96 1.03 -8.14
C VAL A 119 -24.23 1.46 -9.41
N GLU A 120 -24.95 1.95 -10.42
CA GLU A 120 -24.34 2.66 -11.54
C GLU A 120 -23.99 4.08 -11.09
N LEU A 121 -22.71 4.41 -11.11
CA LEU A 121 -22.15 5.68 -10.65
C LEU A 121 -21.87 6.59 -11.85
N GLU A 122 -22.00 7.89 -11.61
CA GLU A 122 -21.59 8.95 -12.52
C GLU A 122 -20.45 9.77 -11.91
N GLU A 123 -19.76 10.55 -12.74
CA GLU A 123 -18.64 11.39 -12.29
C GLU A 123 -19.01 12.27 -11.09
N ARG A 124 -20.24 12.80 -11.08
CA ARG A 124 -20.72 13.69 -10.01
C ARG A 124 -20.74 13.03 -8.63
N ASP A 125 -20.90 11.71 -8.56
CA ASP A 125 -21.01 10.99 -7.30
C ASP A 125 -19.67 11.00 -6.54
N PHE A 126 -18.55 11.09 -7.28
CA PHE A 126 -17.19 11.20 -6.73
C PHE A 126 -16.88 12.58 -6.13
N TYR A 127 -17.76 13.57 -6.30
CA TYR A 127 -17.69 14.86 -5.60
C TYR A 127 -18.47 14.86 -4.29
N SER A 128 -19.42 13.92 -4.11
CA SER A 128 -20.34 13.89 -2.98
C SER A 128 -19.84 13.11 -1.75
N GLY A 129 -18.66 12.49 -1.87
CA GLY A 129 -18.07 11.62 -0.84
C GLY A 129 -18.66 10.22 -0.86
N PHE A 130 -17.84 9.22 -0.53
CA PHE A 130 -18.25 7.82 -0.43
C PHE A 130 -18.27 7.39 1.04
N ASP A 131 -19.46 7.05 1.54
CA ASP A 131 -19.61 6.63 2.94
C ASP A 131 -19.40 5.12 3.09
N GLY A 132 -18.54 4.74 4.04
CA GLY A 132 -18.21 3.35 4.29
C GLY A 132 -17.29 2.73 3.22
N PRO A 133 -17.11 1.41 3.23
CA PRO A 133 -16.25 0.72 2.27
C PRO A 133 -16.97 0.50 0.94
N TRP A 134 -16.37 1.00 -0.14
CA TRP A 134 -16.84 0.84 -1.50
C TRP A 134 -15.84 0.04 -2.33
N LEU A 135 -16.37 -0.80 -3.21
CA LEU A 135 -15.63 -1.29 -4.37
C LEU A 135 -16.29 -0.73 -5.62
N ILE A 136 -15.49 -0.09 -6.46
CA ILE A 136 -15.95 0.58 -7.67
C ILE A 136 -15.28 -0.05 -8.88
N LEU A 137 -16.09 -0.61 -9.77
CA LEU A 137 -15.65 -1.16 -11.04
C LEU A 137 -15.67 -0.10 -12.13
N PHE A 138 -14.52 0.19 -12.72
CA PHE A 138 -14.38 0.95 -13.95
C PHE A 138 -14.41 -0.02 -15.13
N TYR A 139 -15.33 0.15 -16.08
CA TYR A 139 -15.57 -0.85 -17.14
C TYR A 139 -15.93 -0.25 -18.51
N TYR A 140 -15.91 -1.08 -19.57
CA TYR A 140 -16.36 -0.70 -20.93
C TYR A 140 -17.80 -1.18 -21.19
N ASP A 141 -18.57 -0.46 -22.02
CA ASP A 141 -20.01 -0.74 -22.25
C ASP A 141 -20.37 -2.19 -22.63
N LYS A 142 -19.43 -2.95 -23.23
CA LYS A 142 -19.64 -4.34 -23.67
C LYS A 142 -19.05 -5.40 -22.74
N SER A 143 -18.43 -5.02 -21.62
CA SER A 143 -17.84 -5.99 -20.70
C SER A 143 -18.86 -6.48 -19.67
N ASN A 144 -19.08 -7.80 -19.59
CA ASN A 144 -19.98 -8.39 -18.61
C ASN A 144 -19.20 -8.79 -17.34
N HIS A 145 -19.26 -7.94 -16.31
CA HIS A 145 -18.70 -8.19 -14.98
C HIS A 145 -19.76 -8.26 -13.88
N ASP A 146 -21.04 -8.21 -14.27
CA ASP A 146 -22.16 -8.13 -13.31
C ASP A 146 -22.26 -9.41 -12.47
N GLU A 147 -21.93 -10.58 -13.03
CA GLU A 147 -21.90 -11.83 -12.28
C GLU A 147 -20.86 -11.81 -11.15
N LEU A 148 -19.66 -11.30 -11.44
CA LEU A 148 -18.58 -11.20 -10.46
C LEU A 148 -18.96 -10.27 -9.30
N LEU A 149 -19.57 -9.12 -9.62
CA LEU A 149 -20.05 -8.19 -8.61
C LEU A 149 -21.22 -8.76 -7.80
N LYS A 150 -22.12 -9.53 -8.42
CA LYS A 150 -23.21 -10.23 -7.71
C LYS A 150 -22.67 -11.27 -6.71
N GLN A 151 -21.71 -12.09 -7.13
CA GLN A 151 -21.05 -13.05 -6.24
C GLN A 151 -20.39 -12.33 -5.06
N LEU A 152 -19.70 -11.22 -5.33
CA LEU A 152 -19.05 -10.43 -4.28
C LEU A 152 -20.07 -9.78 -3.33
N HIS A 153 -21.19 -9.29 -3.89
CA HIS A 153 -22.30 -8.76 -3.11
C HIS A 153 -22.84 -9.80 -2.12
N ASP A 154 -23.04 -11.04 -2.57
CA ASP A 154 -23.57 -12.11 -1.73
C ASP A 154 -22.60 -12.47 -0.58
N VAL A 155 -21.29 -12.50 -0.84
CA VAL A 155 -20.28 -12.79 0.18
C VAL A 155 -20.17 -11.67 1.24
N PHE A 156 -20.34 -10.42 0.82
CA PHE A 156 -20.14 -9.24 1.68
C PHE A 156 -21.42 -8.46 1.95
N ARG A 157 -22.58 -9.11 1.88
CA ARG A 157 -23.89 -8.49 2.00
C ARG A 157 -23.96 -7.56 3.23
N GLY A 158 -24.26 -6.29 2.99
CA GLY A 158 -24.37 -5.25 4.03
C GLY A 158 -23.05 -4.78 4.64
N ARG A 159 -21.90 -5.35 4.26
CA ARG A 159 -20.57 -4.95 4.76
C ARG A 159 -19.81 -4.05 3.80
N ILE A 160 -20.16 -4.07 2.52
CA ILE A 160 -19.60 -3.19 1.48
C ILE A 160 -20.70 -2.64 0.58
N LYS A 161 -20.38 -1.55 -0.11
CA LYS A 161 -21.16 -1.01 -1.22
C LYS A 161 -20.42 -1.28 -2.52
N LEU A 162 -21.17 -1.61 -3.57
CA LEU A 162 -20.63 -1.91 -4.89
C LEU A 162 -21.12 -0.85 -5.88
N GLY A 163 -20.17 -0.22 -6.56
CA GLY A 163 -20.43 0.71 -7.64
C GLY A 163 -19.81 0.22 -8.94
N LYS A 164 -20.37 0.66 -10.06
CA LYS A 164 -19.74 0.55 -11.37
C LYS A 164 -19.88 1.86 -12.14
N ILE A 165 -18.85 2.21 -12.91
CA ILE A 165 -18.85 3.40 -13.74
C ILE A 165 -18.26 3.08 -15.11
N LYS A 166 -18.95 3.56 -16.14
CA LYS A 166 -18.53 3.40 -17.53
C LYS A 166 -17.32 4.26 -17.82
N HIS A 167 -16.44 3.75 -18.67
CA HIS A 167 -15.30 4.49 -19.22
C HIS A 167 -15.72 5.87 -19.75
N THR A 168 -16.81 5.93 -20.54
CA THR A 168 -17.35 7.16 -21.15
C THR A 168 -17.81 8.21 -20.15
N GLN A 169 -18.08 7.81 -18.90
CA GLN A 169 -18.52 8.68 -17.81
C GLN A 169 -17.40 8.92 -16.77
N SER A 170 -16.18 8.44 -17.03
CA SER A 170 -15.07 8.47 -16.06
C SER A 170 -13.90 9.38 -16.47
N GLY A 171 -14.06 10.21 -17.51
CA GLY A 171 -12.95 10.94 -18.15
C GLY A 171 -12.05 11.72 -17.18
N TYR A 172 -12.62 12.54 -16.29
CA TYR A 172 -11.83 13.25 -15.28
C TYR A 172 -11.27 12.32 -14.18
N LEU A 173 -12.03 11.28 -13.84
CA LEU A 173 -11.64 10.28 -12.83
C LEU A 173 -10.43 9.46 -13.25
N MET A 174 -10.23 9.23 -14.56
CA MET A 174 -9.07 8.51 -15.07
C MET A 174 -7.76 9.13 -14.63
N SER A 175 -7.66 10.46 -14.70
CA SER A 175 -6.45 11.18 -14.27
C SER A 175 -6.34 11.22 -12.76
N ARG A 176 -7.44 11.51 -12.05
CA ARG A 176 -7.47 11.62 -10.58
C ARG A 176 -7.12 10.30 -9.90
N PHE A 177 -7.69 9.21 -10.36
CA PHE A 177 -7.51 7.88 -9.78
C PHE A 177 -6.40 7.08 -10.48
N HIS A 178 -5.77 7.61 -11.54
CA HIS A 178 -4.79 6.89 -12.35
C HIS A 178 -5.32 5.56 -12.89
N VAL A 179 -6.56 5.55 -13.41
CA VAL A 179 -7.15 4.39 -14.06
C VAL A 179 -6.44 4.17 -15.40
N ARG A 180 -5.49 3.23 -15.43
CA ARG A 180 -4.61 2.98 -16.60
C ARG A 180 -5.15 1.92 -17.56
N ALA A 181 -6.04 1.07 -17.08
CA ALA A 181 -6.58 -0.05 -17.84
C ALA A 181 -8.01 -0.36 -17.36
N TYR A 182 -8.75 -1.07 -18.22
CA TYR A 182 -10.12 -1.50 -17.97
C TYR A 182 -10.23 -2.99 -18.33
N PRO A 183 -11.01 -3.78 -17.58
CA PRO A 183 -11.68 -3.41 -16.33
C PRO A 183 -10.69 -3.16 -15.18
N MET A 184 -11.06 -2.29 -14.23
CA MET A 184 -10.26 -2.04 -13.03
C MET A 184 -11.16 -1.78 -11.83
N VAL A 185 -10.81 -2.36 -10.68
CA VAL A 185 -11.56 -2.16 -9.43
C VAL A 185 -10.77 -1.25 -8.50
N TYR A 186 -11.44 -0.30 -7.86
CA TYR A 186 -10.90 0.52 -6.78
C TYR A 186 -11.64 0.27 -5.48
N ALA A 187 -10.90 0.18 -4.37
CA ALA A 187 -11.45 0.29 -3.04
C ALA A 187 -11.39 1.73 -2.56
N LEU A 188 -12.53 2.26 -2.09
CA LEU A 188 -12.61 3.53 -1.38
C LEU A 188 -13.09 3.27 0.05
N TYR A 189 -12.35 3.74 1.06
CA TYR A 189 -12.78 3.61 2.46
C TYR A 189 -12.06 4.62 3.37
N ASN A 190 -12.79 5.57 3.98
CA ASN A 190 -12.24 6.54 4.95
C ASN A 190 -10.95 7.25 4.48
N GLY A 191 -10.93 7.72 3.23
CA GLY A 191 -9.76 8.37 2.62
C GLY A 191 -8.77 7.40 1.96
N LEU A 192 -8.88 6.08 2.20
CA LEU A 192 -8.18 5.09 1.38
C LEU A 192 -8.73 5.08 -0.03
N THR A 193 -7.82 5.11 -0.99
CA THR A 193 -8.08 4.91 -2.41
C THR A 193 -7.04 3.91 -2.91
N VAL A 194 -7.47 2.68 -3.17
CA VAL A 194 -6.53 1.59 -3.48
C VAL A 194 -6.98 0.85 -4.73
N PRO A 195 -6.12 0.77 -5.77
CA PRO A 195 -6.42 -0.06 -6.92
C PRO A 195 -6.30 -1.54 -6.58
N PHE A 196 -7.19 -2.35 -7.13
CA PHE A 196 -7.05 -3.80 -7.20
C PHE A 196 -6.11 -4.16 -8.35
N LEU A 197 -4.98 -4.80 -8.04
CA LEU A 197 -3.89 -5.07 -8.99
C LEU A 197 -3.73 -6.56 -9.35
N ASP A 198 -4.50 -7.44 -8.73
CA ASP A 198 -4.48 -8.88 -9.03
C ASP A 198 -5.42 -9.22 -10.19
N ASP A 199 -5.41 -10.48 -10.62
CA ASP A 199 -6.33 -10.97 -11.62
C ASP A 199 -7.78 -10.85 -11.14
N LEU A 200 -8.63 -10.32 -12.02
CA LEU A 200 -10.03 -10.04 -11.73
C LEU A 200 -10.87 -11.32 -11.68
N ASN A 201 -10.83 -11.99 -10.54
CA ASN A 201 -11.64 -13.15 -10.19
C ASN A 201 -12.18 -13.06 -8.76
N ILE A 202 -13.19 -13.88 -8.45
CA ILE A 202 -13.94 -13.78 -7.19
C ILE A 202 -13.04 -14.08 -5.98
N THR A 203 -12.13 -15.04 -6.08
CA THR A 203 -11.23 -15.43 -4.99
C THR A 203 -10.30 -14.28 -4.60
N ASN A 204 -9.67 -13.63 -5.58
CA ASN A 204 -8.77 -12.51 -5.34
C ASN A 204 -9.54 -11.27 -4.85
N LEU A 205 -10.72 -10.99 -5.40
CA LEU A 205 -11.58 -9.92 -4.90
C LEU A 205 -12.02 -10.15 -3.45
N ILE A 206 -12.34 -11.39 -3.06
CA ILE A 206 -12.66 -11.72 -1.66
C ILE A 206 -11.48 -11.43 -0.75
N LYS A 207 -10.25 -11.83 -1.13
CA LYS A 207 -9.03 -11.53 -0.36
C LYS A 207 -8.81 -10.02 -0.20
N PHE A 208 -8.90 -9.28 -1.31
CA PHE A 208 -8.76 -7.83 -1.34
C PHE A 208 -9.83 -7.13 -0.47
N THR A 209 -11.07 -7.60 -0.54
CA THR A 209 -12.19 -7.03 0.22
C THR A 209 -12.09 -7.35 1.71
N ASN A 210 -11.69 -8.57 2.08
CA ASN A 210 -11.39 -8.90 3.47
C ASN A 210 -10.29 -7.98 4.00
N ARG A 211 -9.23 -7.77 3.22
CA ARG A 211 -8.17 -6.83 3.57
C ARG A 211 -8.70 -5.41 3.73
N LEU A 212 -9.61 -4.94 2.88
CA LEU A 212 -10.27 -3.63 3.04
C LEU A 212 -10.99 -3.51 4.38
N LEU A 213 -11.73 -4.56 4.77
CA LEU A 213 -12.60 -4.59 5.95
C LEU A 213 -11.87 -4.91 7.27
N GLU A 214 -10.64 -5.39 7.22
CA GLU A 214 -9.88 -5.71 8.44
C GLU A 214 -9.85 -4.54 9.45
N PRO A 215 -9.90 -4.78 10.77
CA PRO A 215 -9.71 -3.72 11.75
C PRO A 215 -8.34 -3.05 11.57
N THR A 216 -8.33 -1.72 11.49
CA THR A 216 -7.07 -0.96 11.42
C THR A 216 -6.38 -0.98 12.78
N PHE A 217 -5.06 -1.22 12.77
CA PHE A 217 -4.20 -1.17 13.95
C PHE A 217 -4.66 -2.05 15.12
N LYS A 218 -5.00 -3.31 14.79
CA LYS A 218 -5.44 -4.33 15.75
C LYS A 218 -4.36 -4.60 16.82
N THR A 219 -4.79 -4.81 18.06
CA THR A 219 -3.93 -5.33 19.12
C THR A 219 -3.69 -6.83 18.93
N ILE A 220 -2.43 -7.28 19.01
CA ILE A 220 -2.07 -8.70 18.93
C ILE A 220 -1.20 -9.14 20.11
N SER A 221 -1.31 -10.43 20.45
CA SER A 221 -0.40 -11.16 21.34
C SER A 221 0.78 -11.79 20.59
N TYR A 222 1.78 -12.29 21.33
CA TYR A 222 2.88 -13.07 20.75
C TYR A 222 2.39 -14.32 19.99
N GLN A 223 1.39 -15.04 20.52
CA GLN A 223 0.85 -16.24 19.86
C GLN A 223 0.12 -15.91 18.55
N GLU A 224 -0.61 -14.79 18.52
CA GLU A 224 -1.22 -14.31 17.28
C GLU A 224 -0.16 -13.89 16.25
N LEU A 225 0.92 -13.22 16.68
CA LEU A 225 2.03 -12.88 15.80
C LEU A 225 2.64 -14.14 15.15
N LEU A 226 2.93 -15.17 15.95
CA LEU A 226 3.45 -16.44 15.43
C LEU A 226 2.48 -17.08 14.43
N SER A 227 1.19 -17.13 14.76
CA SER A 227 0.15 -17.68 13.89
C SER A 227 0.07 -16.93 12.55
N LEU A 228 0.18 -15.59 12.58
CA LEU A 228 0.21 -14.76 11.38
C LEU A 228 1.47 -15.00 10.52
N SER A 229 2.59 -15.38 11.15
CA SER A 229 3.86 -15.61 10.45
C SER A 229 4.06 -17.00 9.86
N GLN A 230 3.22 -17.97 10.25
CA GLN A 230 3.32 -19.36 9.77
C GLN A 230 2.69 -19.57 8.40
N ASP A 231 2.08 -18.54 7.81
CA ASP A 231 1.57 -18.60 6.44
C ASP A 231 2.73 -18.69 5.45
N LYS A 232 3.11 -19.92 5.05
CA LYS A 232 4.21 -20.19 4.09
C LYS A 232 3.98 -19.51 2.74
N TYR A 233 2.74 -19.16 2.40
CA TYR A 233 2.39 -18.47 1.17
C TYR A 233 2.40 -16.95 1.33
N ASN A 234 2.49 -16.44 2.56
CA ASN A 234 2.53 -15.02 2.87
C ASN A 234 3.60 -14.70 3.93
N LEU A 235 4.85 -14.61 3.47
CA LEU A 235 6.01 -14.21 4.26
C LEU A 235 6.15 -12.68 4.39
N GLU A 236 5.04 -11.94 4.33
CA GLU A 236 5.02 -10.49 4.52
C GLU A 236 5.64 -10.12 5.88
N PRO A 237 6.54 -9.13 5.93
CA PRO A 237 7.00 -8.55 7.20
C PRO A 237 5.81 -8.05 8.03
N ILE A 238 5.82 -8.38 9.33
CA ILE A 238 4.77 -7.97 10.26
C ILE A 238 5.31 -6.88 11.18
N TYR A 239 4.69 -5.72 11.16
CA TYR A 239 5.08 -4.59 11.99
C TYR A 239 4.25 -4.56 13.26
N VAL A 240 4.89 -4.29 14.38
CA VAL A 240 4.25 -4.20 15.69
C VAL A 240 4.75 -2.97 16.41
N VAL A 241 3.83 -2.12 16.85
CA VAL A 241 4.10 -1.04 17.81
C VAL A 241 3.98 -1.61 19.22
N LEU A 242 5.11 -1.73 19.89
CA LEU A 242 5.21 -2.12 21.30
C LEU A 242 4.92 -0.88 22.15
N THR A 243 3.92 -0.97 23.01
CA THR A 243 3.45 0.18 23.79
C THR A 243 3.00 -0.23 25.18
N ARG A 244 3.03 0.71 26.13
CA ARG A 244 2.33 0.58 27.41
C ARG A 244 1.02 1.38 27.46
N ASP A 245 0.80 2.27 26.49
CA ASP A 245 -0.38 3.10 26.35
C ASP A 245 -0.97 2.94 24.94
N GLN A 246 -1.94 2.03 24.81
CA GLN A 246 -2.60 1.75 23.54
C GLN A 246 -3.32 2.97 22.96
N THR A 247 -3.68 3.94 23.81
CA THR A 247 -4.39 5.16 23.40
C THR A 247 -3.42 6.10 22.70
N LYS A 248 -2.26 6.35 23.32
CA LYS A 248 -1.17 7.12 22.69
C LYS A 248 -0.69 6.48 21.39
N ALA A 249 -0.50 5.15 21.38
CA ALA A 249 -0.11 4.45 20.16
C ALA A 249 -1.15 4.61 19.05
N ASN A 250 -2.46 4.55 19.38
CA ASN A 250 -3.52 4.81 18.41
C ASN A 250 -3.44 6.23 17.84
N GLU A 251 -3.22 7.23 18.68
CA GLU A 251 -3.12 8.62 18.23
C GLU A 251 -2.00 8.78 17.20
N MET A 252 -0.88 8.09 17.40
CA MET A 252 0.31 8.23 16.56
C MET A 252 0.29 7.36 15.30
N PHE A 253 -0.11 6.08 15.43
CA PHE A 253 0.12 5.06 14.39
C PHE A 253 -1.12 4.64 13.61
N PHE A 254 -2.31 5.03 14.05
CA PHE A 254 -3.55 4.60 13.39
C PHE A 254 -3.59 5.01 11.92
N ARG A 255 -3.11 6.22 11.58
CA ARG A 255 -3.01 6.69 10.18
C ARG A 255 -2.08 5.82 9.35
N TYR A 256 -0.88 5.53 9.84
CA TYR A 256 0.04 4.66 9.11
C TYR A 256 -0.57 3.28 8.87
N ALA A 257 -1.19 2.70 9.91
CA ALA A 257 -1.84 1.41 9.80
C ALA A 257 -3.00 1.44 8.78
N HIS A 258 -3.72 2.55 8.69
CA HIS A 258 -4.78 2.74 7.72
C HIS A 258 -4.22 2.89 6.31
N SER A 259 -3.41 3.93 6.08
CA SER A 259 -2.84 4.33 4.78
C SER A 259 -2.00 3.24 4.13
N PHE A 260 -1.26 2.47 4.92
CA PHE A 260 -0.40 1.39 4.42
C PHE A 260 -1.02 0.01 4.52
N LYS A 261 -2.31 -0.13 4.86
CA LYS A 261 -2.95 -1.41 5.10
C LYS A 261 -2.79 -2.41 3.94
N PHE A 262 -2.76 -1.96 2.69
CA PHE A 262 -2.55 -2.82 1.53
C PHE A 262 -1.09 -3.05 1.15
N LYS A 263 -0.14 -2.44 1.87
CA LYS A 263 1.30 -2.57 1.66
C LYS A 263 2.00 -3.30 2.80
N ILE A 264 1.54 -3.11 4.03
CA ILE A 264 2.13 -3.68 5.24
C ILE A 264 1.05 -4.17 6.20
N ARG A 265 1.43 -5.11 7.09
CA ARG A 265 0.65 -5.50 8.25
C ARG A 265 1.16 -4.76 9.48
N LEU A 266 0.43 -3.76 9.97
CA LEU A 266 0.80 -2.99 11.16
C LEU A 266 -0.19 -3.22 12.30
N TYR A 267 0.34 -3.69 13.42
CA TYR A 267 -0.37 -4.00 14.65
C TYR A 267 0.21 -3.24 15.84
N LYS A 268 -0.44 -3.36 17.00
CA LYS A 268 0.10 -2.92 18.28
C LYS A 268 0.10 -4.05 19.28
N SER A 269 0.94 -3.96 20.29
CA SER A 269 0.97 -4.94 21.38
C SER A 269 1.37 -4.32 22.70
N THR A 270 0.71 -4.81 23.77
CA THR A 270 1.08 -4.58 25.17
C THR A 270 1.57 -5.88 25.83
N ASP A 271 1.79 -6.94 25.04
CA ASP A 271 2.15 -8.27 25.53
C ASP A 271 3.64 -8.31 25.92
N SER A 272 3.91 -8.55 27.21
CA SER A 272 5.28 -8.60 27.74
C SER A 272 6.11 -9.74 27.14
N VAL A 273 5.47 -10.85 26.75
CA VAL A 273 6.17 -11.98 26.11
C VAL A 273 6.75 -11.55 24.77
N LEU A 274 6.03 -10.71 24.02
CA LEU A 274 6.51 -10.15 22.76
C LEU A 274 7.70 -9.21 23.01
N PHE A 275 7.65 -8.39 24.07
CA PHE A 275 8.76 -7.50 24.44
C PHE A 275 10.05 -8.27 24.74
N GLU A 276 9.92 -9.38 25.48
CA GLU A 276 11.02 -10.28 25.80
C GLU A 276 11.60 -10.94 24.53
N HIS A 277 10.76 -11.48 23.65
CA HIS A 277 11.25 -12.09 22.41
C HIS A 277 11.87 -11.08 21.44
N ALA A 278 11.35 -9.86 21.37
CA ALA A 278 11.93 -8.80 20.57
C ALA A 278 13.19 -8.18 21.22
N GLN A 279 13.42 -8.41 22.52
CA GLN A 279 14.43 -7.71 23.32
C GLN A 279 14.27 -6.17 23.28
N VAL A 280 13.02 -5.71 23.17
CA VAL A 280 12.65 -4.31 23.04
C VAL A 280 11.55 -4.00 24.05
N PHE A 281 11.85 -3.10 24.99
CA PHE A 281 10.97 -2.77 26.09
C PHE A 281 10.47 -1.33 25.97
N PRO A 282 9.19 -1.10 25.63
CA PRO A 282 8.62 0.25 25.62
C PRO A 282 8.52 0.80 27.04
N THR A 283 8.56 2.13 27.18
CA THR A 283 8.37 2.83 28.45
C THR A 283 6.97 3.42 28.52
N ALA A 284 6.62 4.12 29.61
CA ALA A 284 5.34 4.81 29.70
C ALA A 284 5.26 6.03 28.75
N SER A 285 6.41 6.63 28.41
CA SER A 285 6.48 7.82 27.56
C SER A 285 6.88 7.51 26.12
N GLU A 286 7.36 6.31 25.82
CA GLU A 286 7.96 5.97 24.53
C GLU A 286 7.49 4.60 24.01
N ASP A 287 6.87 4.63 22.83
CA ASP A 287 6.50 3.44 22.05
C ASP A 287 7.67 3.00 21.17
N LYS A 288 7.74 1.71 20.83
CA LYS A 288 8.78 1.16 19.96
C LYS A 288 8.17 0.46 18.76
N LEU A 289 8.64 0.79 17.55
CA LEU A 289 8.24 0.09 16.32
C LEU A 289 9.24 -1.05 16.05
N VAL A 290 8.72 -2.25 15.87
CA VAL A 290 9.51 -3.42 15.46
C VAL A 290 8.90 -4.03 14.21
N VAL A 291 9.75 -4.63 13.37
CA VAL A 291 9.33 -5.51 12.27
C VAL A 291 9.79 -6.92 12.57
N TYR A 292 8.85 -7.86 12.52
CA TYR A 292 9.09 -9.29 12.59
C TYR A 292 9.20 -9.84 11.17
N LYS A 293 10.35 -10.44 10.86
CA LYS A 293 10.66 -10.98 9.54
C LYS A 293 11.50 -12.25 9.70
N ASN A 294 10.98 -13.37 9.19
CA ASN A 294 11.67 -14.66 9.18
C ASN A 294 12.24 -15.05 10.57
N GLY A 295 11.40 -15.04 11.60
CA GLY A 295 11.80 -15.43 12.95
C GLY A 295 12.65 -14.40 13.71
N SER A 296 13.00 -13.27 13.09
CA SER A 296 13.83 -12.22 13.69
C SER A 296 13.05 -10.93 13.88
N TYR A 297 13.40 -10.18 14.93
CA TYR A 297 12.87 -8.86 15.21
C TYR A 297 13.90 -7.79 14.87
N PHE A 298 13.46 -6.71 14.25
CA PHE A 298 14.29 -5.55 13.98
C PHE A 298 13.57 -4.31 14.50
N ALA A 299 14.18 -3.64 15.47
CA ALA A 299 13.66 -2.38 16.00
C ALA A 299 14.01 -1.22 15.07
N TYR A 300 13.07 -0.30 14.93
CA TYR A 300 13.37 1.03 14.41
C TYR A 300 14.11 1.83 15.49
N ASP A 301 15.24 2.40 15.11
CA ASP A 301 16.17 3.14 15.98
C ASP A 301 16.11 4.66 15.78
N GLY A 302 15.36 5.13 14.77
CA GLY A 302 15.17 6.56 14.50
C GLY A 302 14.09 7.21 15.38
N ASP A 303 13.85 8.50 15.11
CA ASP A 303 12.79 9.25 15.79
C ASP A 303 11.42 8.81 15.28
N MET A 304 10.55 8.38 16.19
CA MET A 304 9.18 7.99 15.89
C MET A 304 8.30 9.20 15.58
N GLY A 305 8.64 10.37 16.13
CA GLY A 305 7.94 11.63 15.86
C GLY A 305 8.15 12.16 14.45
N ASP A 306 9.24 11.77 13.78
CA ASP A 306 9.49 12.09 12.38
C ASP A 306 8.79 11.07 11.46
N GLU A 307 7.64 11.50 10.95
CA GLU A 307 6.83 10.75 9.99
C GLU A 307 7.64 10.27 8.78
N ASN A 308 8.50 11.12 8.22
CA ASN A 308 9.21 10.80 6.99
C ASN A 308 10.22 9.66 7.23
N SER A 309 10.94 9.72 8.35
CA SER A 309 11.91 8.70 8.73
C SER A 309 11.24 7.34 9.01
N VAL A 310 10.07 7.33 9.66
CA VAL A 310 9.29 6.10 9.87
C VAL A 310 8.81 5.51 8.54
N VAL A 311 8.27 6.35 7.64
CA VAL A 311 7.80 5.93 6.32
C VAL A 311 8.94 5.40 5.46
N GLU A 312 10.11 6.04 5.49
CA GLU A 312 11.32 5.60 4.79
C GLU A 312 11.79 4.23 5.31
N TRP A 313 11.83 4.05 6.63
CA TRP A 313 12.20 2.77 7.24
C TRP A 313 11.22 1.66 6.85
N ILE A 314 9.91 1.91 6.90
CA ILE A 314 8.87 0.98 6.41
C ILE A 314 9.11 0.65 4.93
N PHE A 315 9.35 1.66 4.09
CA PHE A 315 9.62 1.48 2.68
C PHE A 315 10.84 0.59 2.41
N HIS A 316 11.88 0.65 3.24
CA HIS A 316 13.03 -0.24 3.08
C HIS A 316 12.81 -1.66 3.61
N THR A 317 11.98 -1.81 4.65
CA THR A 317 11.80 -3.07 5.38
C THR A 317 10.62 -3.94 4.89
N HIS A 318 9.69 -3.37 4.11
CA HIS A 318 8.43 -4.05 3.78
C HIS A 318 8.55 -5.21 2.78
N PHE A 319 9.65 -5.27 2.02
CA PHE A 319 9.87 -6.40 1.13
C PHE A 319 10.21 -7.66 1.91
N PRO A 320 9.60 -8.82 1.61
CA PRO A 320 10.06 -10.10 2.13
C PRO A 320 11.51 -10.36 1.70
N ASN A 321 12.17 -11.37 2.27
CA ASN A 321 13.54 -11.70 1.87
C ASN A 321 13.62 -12.15 0.41
N VAL A 322 12.58 -12.77 -0.13
CA VAL A 322 12.41 -12.97 -1.58
C VAL A 322 11.00 -12.53 -1.97
N THR A 323 10.90 -11.55 -2.85
CA THR A 323 9.61 -11.10 -3.39
C THR A 323 9.28 -11.89 -4.64
N ARG A 324 8.18 -12.63 -4.62
CA ARG A 324 7.62 -13.23 -5.85
C ARG A 324 6.98 -12.10 -6.66
N ILE A 325 7.42 -11.94 -7.90
CA ILE A 325 6.90 -10.90 -8.79
C ILE A 325 5.48 -11.28 -9.20
N SER A 326 4.54 -10.40 -8.88
CA SER A 326 3.14 -10.45 -9.26
C SER A 326 2.78 -9.15 -10.00
N ASN A 327 1.58 -9.07 -10.56
CA ASN A 327 1.08 -7.83 -11.18
C ASN A 327 1.13 -6.65 -10.19
N ALA A 328 0.87 -6.91 -8.91
CA ALA A 328 0.92 -5.91 -7.84
C ALA A 328 2.36 -5.44 -7.51
N SER A 329 3.35 -6.32 -7.55
CA SER A 329 4.74 -5.99 -7.16
C SER A 329 5.63 -5.62 -8.35
N PHE A 330 5.24 -5.94 -9.59
CA PHE A 330 6.04 -5.72 -10.80
C PHE A 330 6.51 -4.26 -10.91
N HIS A 331 5.59 -3.29 -10.79
CA HIS A 331 5.92 -1.89 -10.96
C HIS A 331 6.88 -1.38 -9.87
N SER A 332 6.67 -1.75 -8.61
CA SER A 332 7.53 -1.28 -7.50
C SER A 332 8.94 -1.88 -7.58
N ILE A 333 9.08 -3.07 -8.15
CA ILE A 333 10.37 -3.75 -8.36
C ILE A 333 11.13 -3.15 -9.55
N PHE A 334 10.51 -3.05 -10.74
CA PHE A 334 11.21 -2.63 -11.96
C PHE A 334 11.34 -1.11 -12.13
N ASN A 335 10.55 -0.31 -11.41
CA ASN A 335 10.68 1.15 -11.35
C ASN A 335 11.13 1.66 -9.97
N GLY A 336 11.62 0.76 -9.11
CA GLY A 336 12.15 1.10 -7.80
C GLY A 336 13.52 1.78 -7.89
N ILE A 337 14.17 1.95 -6.73
CA ILE A 337 15.51 2.58 -6.63
C ILE A 337 16.63 1.57 -6.33
N LYS A 338 16.27 0.34 -5.92
CA LYS A 338 17.22 -0.70 -5.55
C LYS A 338 17.44 -1.64 -6.74
N PRO A 339 18.69 -2.07 -7.01
CA PRO A 339 18.93 -3.20 -7.90
C PRO A 339 18.15 -4.44 -7.46
N VAL A 340 17.80 -5.30 -8.41
CA VAL A 340 16.98 -6.49 -8.20
C VAL A 340 17.78 -7.71 -8.63
N PHE A 341 18.19 -8.52 -7.66
CA PHE A 341 18.74 -9.85 -7.86
C PHE A 341 17.59 -10.82 -8.16
N LEU A 342 17.44 -11.16 -9.43
CA LEU A 342 16.27 -11.84 -9.97
C LEU A 342 16.59 -13.31 -10.26
N LEU A 343 15.81 -14.21 -9.69
CA LEU A 343 15.72 -15.60 -10.12
C LEU A 343 14.66 -15.71 -11.22
N LEU A 344 15.08 -16.03 -12.44
CA LEU A 344 14.19 -16.48 -13.51
C LEU A 344 13.92 -17.97 -13.31
N THR A 345 12.66 -18.37 -13.21
CA THR A 345 12.28 -19.77 -12.97
C THR A 345 10.99 -20.16 -13.70
N GLU A 346 10.77 -21.46 -13.81
CA GLU A 346 9.50 -22.07 -14.24
C GLU A 346 9.01 -22.96 -13.08
N ASP A 347 7.72 -22.90 -12.78
CA ASP A 347 7.07 -23.68 -11.71
C ASP A 347 7.77 -23.56 -10.34
N ASP A 348 8.27 -22.38 -10.02
CA ASP A 348 9.01 -22.08 -8.78
C ASP A 348 10.23 -23.00 -8.54
N ASN A 349 10.80 -23.56 -9.61
CA ASN A 349 12.04 -24.33 -9.52
C ASN A 349 13.15 -23.51 -8.86
N LEU A 350 13.86 -24.12 -7.92
CA LEU A 350 14.94 -23.53 -7.12
C LEU A 350 14.55 -22.35 -6.20
N LEU A 351 13.25 -22.07 -6.03
CA LEU A 351 12.79 -20.95 -5.21
C LEU A 351 13.13 -21.14 -3.72
N GLU A 352 12.96 -22.34 -3.17
CA GLU A 352 13.30 -22.62 -1.77
C GLU A 352 14.81 -22.43 -1.49
N GLN A 353 15.67 -22.81 -2.44
CA GLN A 353 17.12 -22.56 -2.36
C GLN A 353 17.42 -21.06 -2.38
N PHE A 354 16.65 -20.30 -3.16
CA PHE A 354 16.78 -18.85 -3.23
C PHE A 354 16.34 -18.14 -1.97
N GLU A 355 15.22 -18.58 -1.38
CA GLU A 355 14.75 -18.11 -0.08
C GLU A 355 15.79 -18.38 1.01
N TYR A 356 16.38 -19.57 1.04
CA TYR A 356 17.46 -19.91 1.96
C TYR A 356 18.70 -19.03 1.76
N PHE A 357 19.16 -18.86 0.52
CA PHE A 357 20.28 -17.99 0.19
C PHE A 357 20.02 -16.55 0.63
N SER A 358 18.87 -15.98 0.27
CA SER A 358 18.50 -14.62 0.64
C SER A 358 18.43 -14.45 2.16
N ASN A 359 17.88 -15.42 2.90
CA ASN A 359 17.88 -15.42 4.36
C ASN A 359 19.28 -15.28 4.95
N ASN A 360 20.25 -16.04 4.42
CA ASN A 360 21.63 -15.98 4.89
C ASN A 360 22.29 -14.63 4.59
N VAL A 361 22.01 -14.04 3.42
CA VAL A 361 22.54 -12.71 3.07
C VAL A 361 21.91 -11.60 3.94
N HIS A 362 20.65 -11.76 4.33
CA HIS A 362 19.94 -10.84 5.24
C HIS A 362 20.25 -11.05 6.72
N LEU A 363 21.13 -11.97 7.10
CA LEU A 363 21.37 -12.29 8.51
C LEU A 363 21.72 -11.04 9.32
N GLY A 364 20.91 -10.75 10.34
CA GLY A 364 21.06 -9.58 11.22
C GLY A 364 20.68 -8.23 10.60
N LYS A 365 20.07 -8.20 9.40
CA LYS A 365 19.65 -6.97 8.73
C LYS A 365 18.18 -7.01 8.30
N PRO A 366 17.38 -5.97 8.57
CA PRO A 366 15.99 -5.94 8.13
C PRO A 366 15.83 -5.77 6.61
N TYR A 367 16.82 -5.13 5.97
CA TYR A 367 16.85 -4.86 4.55
C TYR A 367 18.28 -4.75 4.01
N LEU A 368 18.40 -4.83 2.69
CA LEU A 368 19.66 -4.65 1.97
C LEU A 368 19.51 -3.54 0.91
N HIS A 369 20.65 -3.16 0.32
CA HIS A 369 20.71 -2.21 -0.79
C HIS A 369 20.26 -2.85 -2.13
N ILE A 370 20.15 -4.18 -2.17
CA ILE A 370 19.65 -4.98 -3.29
C ILE A 370 18.39 -5.73 -2.86
N LEU A 371 17.42 -5.86 -3.76
CA LEU A 371 16.20 -6.65 -3.56
C LEU A 371 16.38 -8.04 -4.18
N PHE A 372 15.89 -9.07 -3.51
CA PHE A 372 15.87 -10.42 -4.06
C PHE A 372 14.44 -10.71 -4.53
N SER A 373 14.29 -11.19 -5.76
CA SER A 373 12.98 -11.45 -6.34
C SER A 373 13.01 -12.66 -7.25
N SER A 374 11.87 -13.35 -7.36
CA SER A 374 11.68 -14.42 -8.33
C SER A 374 10.59 -14.04 -9.31
N ILE A 375 10.72 -14.49 -10.56
CA ILE A 375 9.68 -14.39 -11.58
C ILE A 375 9.43 -15.76 -12.18
N ASN A 376 8.17 -16.19 -12.13
CA ASN A 376 7.73 -17.43 -12.76
C ASN A 376 7.39 -17.16 -14.23
N LEU A 377 8.17 -17.71 -15.15
CA LEU A 377 8.03 -17.46 -16.59
C LEU A 377 6.81 -18.15 -17.19
N ASN A 378 6.21 -19.12 -16.50
CA ASN A 378 4.91 -19.68 -16.90
C ASN A 378 3.79 -18.63 -16.78
N GLU A 379 3.92 -17.69 -15.83
CA GLU A 379 3.00 -16.55 -15.67
C GLU A 379 3.41 -15.35 -16.54
N TYR A 380 4.72 -15.16 -16.76
CA TYR A 380 5.28 -14.03 -17.50
C TYR A 380 6.01 -14.46 -18.79
N MET A 381 5.35 -15.25 -19.64
CA MET A 381 5.97 -15.89 -20.83
C MET A 381 6.68 -14.90 -21.78
N LEU A 382 6.20 -13.66 -21.87
CA LEU A 382 6.77 -12.64 -22.75
C LEU A 382 8.00 -11.93 -22.15
N PHE A 383 8.30 -12.14 -20.86
CA PHE A 383 9.37 -11.44 -20.17
C PHE A 383 10.74 -11.74 -20.80
N THR A 384 11.11 -13.01 -20.91
CA THR A 384 12.37 -13.42 -21.54
C THR A 384 12.33 -13.19 -23.06
N ALA A 385 11.22 -13.48 -23.73
CA ALA A 385 11.09 -13.26 -25.18
C ALA A 385 11.36 -11.80 -25.58
N SER A 386 10.90 -10.84 -24.75
CA SER A 386 11.02 -9.41 -25.03
C SER A 386 12.33 -8.81 -24.51
N LEU A 387 12.70 -9.13 -23.28
CA LEU A 387 13.77 -8.43 -22.55
C LEU A 387 15.09 -9.21 -22.52
N LEU A 388 15.02 -10.54 -22.45
CA LEU A 388 16.15 -11.42 -22.17
C LEU A 388 16.17 -12.66 -23.09
N PRO A 389 16.16 -12.49 -24.42
CA PRO A 389 16.07 -13.62 -25.33
C PRO A 389 17.29 -14.54 -25.19
N LYS A 390 17.08 -15.86 -25.35
CA LYS A 390 18.15 -16.88 -25.30
C LYS A 390 18.82 -17.07 -23.92
N ILE A 391 18.29 -16.49 -22.84
CA ILE A 391 18.74 -16.86 -21.49
C ILE A 391 18.24 -18.28 -21.15
N GLU A 392 19.11 -19.08 -20.53
CA GLU A 392 18.77 -20.40 -19.99
C GLU A 392 17.94 -20.23 -18.71
N VAL A 393 16.99 -21.13 -18.46
CA VAL A 393 16.10 -21.08 -17.29
C VAL A 393 16.20 -22.43 -16.55
N PRO A 394 16.33 -22.45 -15.22
CA PRO A 394 16.40 -21.30 -14.31
C PRO A 394 17.74 -20.56 -14.37
N SER A 395 17.77 -19.27 -14.04
CA SER A 395 19.00 -18.49 -13.99
C SER A 395 18.90 -17.21 -13.16
N PHE A 396 20.06 -16.66 -12.80
CA PHE A 396 20.16 -15.37 -12.11
C PHE A 396 20.43 -14.24 -13.09
N VAL A 397 19.70 -13.16 -12.91
CA VAL A 397 19.89 -11.89 -13.61
C VAL A 397 19.84 -10.79 -12.58
N VAL A 398 20.66 -9.75 -12.73
CA VAL A 398 20.51 -8.54 -11.91
C VAL A 398 19.94 -7.43 -12.78
N TYR A 399 18.80 -6.87 -12.40
CA TYR A 399 18.24 -5.67 -13.04
C TYR A 399 18.56 -4.45 -12.20
N ASN A 400 19.08 -3.39 -12.82
CA ASN A 400 19.29 -2.12 -12.14
C ASN A 400 18.30 -1.06 -12.68
N PRO A 401 17.32 -0.63 -11.88
CA PRO A 401 16.36 0.39 -12.30
C PRO A 401 16.99 1.73 -12.68
N MET A 402 18.13 2.07 -12.08
CA MET A 402 18.79 3.37 -12.27
C MET A 402 19.35 3.56 -13.67
N ASP A 403 19.92 2.50 -14.26
CA ASP A 403 20.46 2.51 -15.63
C ASP A 403 19.57 1.75 -16.63
N LYS A 404 18.48 1.13 -16.14
CA LYS A 404 17.54 0.30 -16.90
C LYS A 404 18.20 -0.86 -17.64
N LYS A 405 19.26 -1.44 -17.08
CA LYS A 405 20.00 -2.57 -17.66
C LYS A 405 19.82 -3.85 -16.86
N PHE A 406 19.83 -4.95 -17.60
CA PHE A 406 20.02 -6.28 -17.05
C PHE A 406 21.51 -6.63 -17.09
N TYR A 407 21.95 -7.39 -16.10
CA TYR A 407 23.31 -7.88 -15.93
C TYR A 407 23.25 -9.39 -15.79
N TYR A 408 24.10 -10.09 -16.53
CA TYR A 408 24.00 -11.53 -16.68
C TYR A 408 25.35 -12.17 -16.94
N LYS A 409 25.55 -13.35 -16.35
CA LYS A 409 26.65 -14.25 -16.68
C LYS A 409 26.07 -15.64 -16.91
N LYS A 410 26.33 -16.20 -18.08
CA LYS A 410 25.88 -17.55 -18.42
C LYS A 410 26.41 -18.57 -17.41
N ALA A 411 25.49 -19.28 -16.77
CA ALA A 411 25.74 -20.38 -15.86
C ALA A 411 24.54 -21.32 -15.89
N SER A 412 24.79 -22.63 -15.97
CA SER A 412 23.75 -23.63 -15.76
C SER A 412 23.44 -23.70 -14.26
N LEU A 413 22.18 -23.48 -13.88
CA LEU A 413 21.78 -23.43 -12.48
C LEU A 413 21.13 -24.76 -12.08
N THR A 414 21.72 -25.44 -11.11
CA THR A 414 21.22 -26.69 -10.53
C THR A 414 21.14 -26.55 -9.01
N ARG A 415 20.46 -27.49 -8.32
CA ARG A 415 20.42 -27.50 -6.85
C ARG A 415 21.81 -27.56 -6.22
N GLU A 416 22.73 -28.28 -6.83
CA GLU A 416 24.07 -28.54 -6.30
C GLU A 416 24.99 -27.31 -6.40
N ASN A 417 24.86 -26.54 -7.49
CA ASN A 417 25.71 -25.37 -7.73
C ASN A 417 25.03 -24.04 -7.38
N PHE A 418 23.78 -24.08 -6.88
CA PHE A 418 22.94 -22.92 -6.65
C PHE A 418 23.64 -21.85 -5.82
N GLN A 419 24.08 -22.24 -4.61
CA GLN A 419 24.65 -21.31 -3.64
C GLN A 419 25.93 -20.65 -4.18
N GLN A 420 26.85 -21.47 -4.72
CA GLN A 420 28.09 -20.96 -5.31
C GLN A 420 27.82 -20.01 -6.48
N THR A 421 26.83 -20.32 -7.32
CA THR A 421 26.45 -19.47 -8.46
C THR A 421 25.82 -18.15 -8.00
N ALA A 422 24.95 -18.20 -6.99
CA ALA A 422 24.30 -17.02 -6.42
C ALA A 422 25.33 -16.08 -5.78
N GLU A 423 26.20 -16.61 -4.91
CA GLU A 423 27.28 -15.85 -4.25
C GLU A 423 28.22 -15.21 -5.25
N ASN A 424 28.66 -15.95 -6.27
CA ASN A 424 29.55 -15.42 -7.29
C ASN A 424 28.88 -14.33 -8.13
N THR A 425 27.61 -14.51 -8.48
CA THR A 425 26.86 -13.52 -9.27
C THR A 425 26.69 -12.23 -8.47
N LEU A 426 26.34 -12.33 -7.19
CA LEU A 426 26.18 -11.19 -6.30
C LEU A 426 27.52 -10.45 -6.13
N LYS A 427 28.61 -11.15 -5.82
CA LYS A 427 29.96 -10.56 -5.72
C LYS A 427 30.41 -9.88 -7.00
N LEU A 428 30.14 -10.48 -8.16
CA LEU A 428 30.46 -9.86 -9.45
C LEU A 428 29.65 -8.59 -9.68
N PHE A 429 28.38 -8.55 -9.29
CA PHE A 429 27.56 -7.35 -9.41
C PHE A 429 28.04 -6.25 -8.46
N GLU A 430 28.27 -6.56 -7.18
CA GLU A 430 28.74 -5.61 -6.16
C GLU A 430 30.13 -5.04 -6.49
N SER A 431 31.00 -5.83 -7.11
CA SER A 431 32.32 -5.37 -7.59
C SER A 431 32.28 -4.64 -8.94
N GLY A 432 31.11 -4.48 -9.56
CA GLY A 432 30.96 -3.88 -10.90
C GLY A 432 31.54 -4.72 -12.04
N SER A 433 31.90 -5.98 -11.78
CA SER A 433 32.52 -6.89 -12.74
C SER A 433 31.50 -7.73 -13.52
N LEU A 434 30.23 -7.74 -13.11
CA LEU A 434 29.16 -8.40 -13.84
C LEU A 434 28.84 -7.60 -15.11
N LYS A 435 28.83 -8.26 -16.27
CA LYS A 435 28.64 -7.59 -17.55
C LYS A 435 27.16 -7.29 -17.79
N PRO A 436 26.83 -6.12 -18.39
CA PRO A 436 25.47 -5.87 -18.85
C PRO A 436 25.09 -6.89 -19.93
N TYR A 437 23.88 -7.41 -19.84
CA TYR A 437 23.28 -8.24 -20.87
C TYR A 437 23.10 -7.40 -22.14
N SER A 438 23.79 -7.80 -23.21
CA SER A 438 23.57 -7.26 -24.55
C SER A 438 22.82 -8.30 -25.36
N LYS A 439 21.65 -7.94 -25.90
CA LYS A 439 21.01 -8.67 -26.98
C LYS A 439 22.01 -8.69 -28.14
N GLU A 440 22.71 -9.80 -28.35
CA GLU A 440 23.77 -9.89 -29.37
C GLU A 440 23.26 -9.28 -30.69
N SER A 441 23.82 -8.12 -31.03
CA SER A 441 23.57 -7.49 -32.31
C SER A 441 24.39 -8.27 -33.33
N HIS A 442 23.76 -9.23 -34.00
CA HIS A 442 24.35 -9.91 -35.16
C HIS A 442 24.75 -8.94 -36.28
N ILE A 443 24.44 -7.63 -36.19
CA ILE A 443 24.89 -6.60 -37.13
C ILE A 443 26.42 -6.47 -37.12
N ASN A 444 27.09 -6.53 -35.97
CA ASN A 444 28.56 -6.38 -35.95
C ASN A 444 29.29 -7.61 -36.49
N LEU A 445 28.74 -8.82 -36.29
CA LEU A 445 29.27 -10.04 -36.88
C LEU A 445 29.05 -10.06 -38.41
N TYR A 446 27.88 -9.61 -38.87
CA TYR A 446 27.56 -9.51 -40.30
C TYR A 446 28.40 -8.45 -41.01
N ILE A 447 28.62 -7.29 -40.38
CA ILE A 447 29.55 -6.26 -40.89
C ILE A 447 30.97 -6.80 -40.94
N GLY A 448 31.44 -7.53 -39.92
CA GLY A 448 32.75 -8.18 -39.95
C GLY A 448 32.90 -9.21 -41.08
N ILE A 449 31.86 -10.01 -41.33
CA ILE A 449 31.83 -10.99 -42.43
C ILE A 449 31.78 -10.29 -43.80
N VAL A 450 30.96 -9.24 -43.95
CA VAL A 450 30.85 -8.48 -45.21
C VAL A 450 32.15 -7.74 -45.52
N ILE A 451 32.79 -7.11 -44.53
CA ILE A 451 34.11 -6.48 -44.69
C ILE A 451 35.17 -7.54 -45.03
N GLY A 452 35.14 -8.70 -44.37
CA GLY A 452 36.03 -9.82 -44.68
C GLY A 452 35.89 -10.32 -46.13
N ILE A 453 34.65 -10.46 -46.62
CA ILE A 453 34.35 -10.88 -48.00
C ILE A 453 34.81 -9.81 -49.01
N LEU A 454 34.60 -8.52 -48.72
CA LEU A 454 35.02 -7.42 -49.58
C LEU A 454 36.55 -7.32 -49.69
N ILE A 455 37.28 -7.57 -48.60
CA ILE A 455 38.76 -7.60 -48.61
C ILE A 455 39.26 -8.78 -49.45
N VAL A 456 38.67 -9.96 -49.31
CA VAL A 456 39.05 -11.16 -50.10
C VAL A 456 38.76 -10.94 -51.59
N LEU A 457 37.61 -10.36 -51.94
CA LEU A 457 37.28 -9.99 -53.33
C LEU A 457 38.24 -8.94 -53.89
N GLY A 458 38.62 -7.93 -53.11
CA GLY A 458 39.61 -6.93 -53.51
C GLY A 458 40.99 -7.52 -53.81
N ILE A 459 41.45 -8.47 -52.99
CA ILE A 459 42.72 -9.18 -53.20
C ILE A 459 42.66 -10.07 -54.46
N LEU A 460 41.54 -10.75 -54.70
CA LEU A 460 41.33 -11.57 -55.89
C LEU A 460 41.30 -10.74 -57.18
N ILE A 461 40.66 -9.57 -57.17
CA ILE A 461 40.62 -8.66 -58.32
C ILE A 461 42.01 -8.06 -58.60
N MET A 462 42.80 -7.75 -57.57
CA MET A 462 44.19 -7.28 -57.75
C MET A 462 45.09 -8.38 -58.32
N LYS A 463 44.92 -9.64 -57.92
CA LYS A 463 45.66 -10.77 -58.50
C LYS A 463 45.28 -11.09 -59.94
N TYR A 464 44.08 -10.72 -60.40
CA TYR A 464 43.62 -10.96 -61.77
C TYR A 464 44.08 -9.86 -62.76
N LYS A 465 44.67 -8.76 -62.26
CA LYS A 465 45.16 -7.62 -63.06
C LYS A 465 46.70 -7.59 -63.22
N GLN A 466 47.41 -8.57 -62.67
CA GLN A 466 48.80 -8.90 -63.01
C GLN A 466 48.81 -10.10 -63.93
#